data_AF-A0A8T2XVM0-F1
#
_entry.id   AF-A0A8T2XVM0-F1
#
_cell.length_a   1.000
_cell.length_b   1.000
_cell.length_c   1.000
_cell.angle_alpha   90.00
_cell.angle_beta   90.00
_cell.angle_gamma   90.00
#
_symmetry.space_group_name_H-M   'P 1'
#
loop_
_entity.id
_entity.type
_entity.pdbx_description
1 polymer ?
#
loop_
_entity_poly.entity_id
_entity_poly.type
_entity_poly.pdbx_seq_one_letter_code
_entity_poly.pdbx_strand_id
1 'polypeptide(L)'
;MSKQTYRVCLCFSRRFKLAVAEAPEEIRALFNQYSDNGIMTDNHLHRFLIEVQKQEKATLEEAQAIIESLKHLAIFHRKGLNLEAFFKYLFGDNNPPLDLKLGAHHDMTAPISHYFIYTGHNSYLTGNQLSSDCSDVPIINALKKGVRVIELDIWPNSDKDDVEVLHGRTLTTPVQLIKCLRSIKEHAFTASEFPVVITLEDHLTPDLQSKVSKMVTQTFGDTLFSPGSECLKEFPSPESLKRRIIISTKPPKEYLEAKEIKDKESDSQKGNAAPDEEAWGKEILNLKSADDKNELDEDDNDAEEDPGEGDHKLPHDIAPEYKRLIAIPAGKPKGGLEECLKVDPDKARRLSLSEQQLENAAETHGKEIVRFTQRNILRVYPKGIRVNSSNYNPLIGWMHGAQMVAFNMQVCVPKSKD
;
A
#
# COMPACT_ATOMS: atom_id res chain seq x y z
N MET A 1 27.28 -37.33 13.77
CA MET A 1 26.55 -37.07 12.50
C MET A 1 25.11 -37.52 12.66
N SER A 2 24.16 -36.57 12.71
CA SER A 2 22.73 -36.86 12.80
C SER A 2 22.22 -37.36 11.45
N LYS A 3 21.58 -38.54 11.43
CA LYS A 3 20.92 -39.08 10.22
C LYS A 3 19.42 -38.84 10.39
N GLN A 4 18.82 -37.97 9.60
CA GLN A 4 17.37 -37.87 9.51
C GLN A 4 16.84 -38.86 8.46
N THR A 5 15.78 -39.57 8.81
CA THR A 5 15.17 -40.58 7.96
C THR A 5 13.88 -39.99 7.41
N TYR A 6 13.80 -39.85 6.09
CA TYR A 6 12.60 -39.35 5.43
C TYR A 6 11.90 -40.51 4.73
N ARG A 7 10.58 -40.59 4.89
CA ARG A 7 9.74 -41.63 4.30
C ARG A 7 9.32 -41.15 2.90
N VAL A 8 9.89 -41.76 1.86
CA VAL A 8 9.56 -41.44 0.47
C VAL A 8 8.72 -42.59 -0.06
N CYS A 9 7.40 -42.37 -0.08
CA CYS A 9 6.38 -43.38 -0.36
C CYS A 9 6.26 -44.49 0.69
N LEU A 10 5.05 -45.08 0.80
CA LEU A 10 4.56 -45.87 1.95
C LEU A 10 5.50 -46.99 2.45
N CYS A 11 6.43 -47.47 1.62
CA CYS A 11 7.30 -48.61 1.93
C CYS A 11 8.82 -48.33 1.86
N PHE A 12 9.28 -47.12 1.54
CA PHE A 12 10.73 -46.83 1.39
C PHE A 12 11.19 -45.67 2.27
N SER A 13 12.12 -45.95 3.18
CA SER A 13 12.82 -44.93 3.97
C SER A 13 14.18 -44.64 3.35
N ARG A 14 14.39 -43.41 2.85
CA ARG A 14 15.72 -42.95 2.42
C ARG A 14 16.41 -42.22 3.57
N ARG A 15 17.65 -42.61 3.84
CA ARG A 15 18.54 -41.92 4.77
C ARG A 15 19.38 -40.93 3.98
N PHE A 16 19.09 -39.64 4.15
CA PHE A 16 19.97 -38.59 3.66
C PHE A 16 21.00 -38.30 4.74
N LYS A 17 22.29 -38.33 4.38
CA LYS A 17 23.29 -37.65 5.19
C LYS A 17 23.02 -36.16 4.94
N LEU A 18 22.55 -35.42 5.94
CA LEU A 18 22.79 -33.98 5.91
C LEU A 18 24.30 -33.84 5.87
N ALA A 19 24.84 -33.34 4.75
CA ALA A 19 26.17 -32.76 4.80
C ALA A 19 26.08 -31.68 5.89
N VAL A 20 26.81 -31.86 6.98
CA VAL A 20 27.04 -30.72 7.88
C VAL A 20 27.66 -29.68 6.97
N ALA A 21 26.99 -28.53 6.79
CA ALA A 21 27.50 -27.48 5.93
C ALA A 21 28.90 -27.11 6.46
N GLU A 22 29.93 -27.55 5.76
CA GLU A 22 31.30 -27.20 6.11
C GLU A 22 31.49 -25.73 5.75
N ALA A 23 32.17 -24.98 6.63
CA ALA A 23 32.47 -23.59 6.36
C ALA A 23 33.34 -23.49 5.09
N PRO A 24 32.94 -22.66 4.09
CA PRO A 24 33.74 -22.40 2.90
C PRO A 24 35.16 -21.94 3.24
N GLU A 25 36.08 -22.08 2.29
CA GLU A 25 37.49 -21.76 2.50
C GLU A 25 37.69 -20.28 2.87
N GLU A 26 36.92 -19.38 2.28
CA GLU A 26 36.96 -17.94 2.56
C GLU A 26 36.54 -17.65 4.00
N ILE A 27 35.49 -18.32 4.49
CA ILE A 27 35.02 -18.17 5.88
C ILE A 27 36.05 -18.74 6.86
N ARG A 28 36.70 -19.85 6.50
CA ARG A 28 37.77 -20.45 7.30
C ARG A 28 38.98 -19.53 7.38
N ALA A 29 39.40 -18.96 6.24
CA ALA A 29 40.49 -18.00 6.17
C ALA A 29 40.17 -16.75 7.01
N LEU A 30 38.94 -16.24 6.91
CA LEU A 30 38.46 -15.13 7.73
C LEU A 30 38.48 -15.46 9.23
N PHE A 31 37.92 -16.60 9.64
CA PHE A 31 37.95 -17.05 11.03
C PHE A 31 39.38 -17.14 11.58
N ASN A 32 40.32 -17.67 10.79
CA ASN A 32 41.72 -17.79 11.19
C ASN A 32 42.42 -16.44 11.41
N GLN A 33 41.98 -15.36 10.75
CA GLN A 33 42.52 -14.00 10.99
C GLN A 33 42.03 -13.41 12.33
N TYR A 34 40.91 -13.89 12.85
CA TYR A 34 40.27 -13.43 14.08
C TYR A 34 40.13 -14.58 15.09
N SER A 35 41.10 -15.49 15.14
CA SER A 35 41.13 -16.54 16.15
C SER A 35 42.56 -16.99 16.42
N ASP A 36 42.81 -17.46 17.64
CA ASP A 36 44.07 -18.09 18.01
C ASP A 36 43.80 -19.54 18.38
N ASN A 37 44.63 -20.47 17.89
CA ASN A 37 44.50 -21.90 18.16
C ASN A 37 43.09 -22.45 17.88
N GLY A 38 42.42 -21.90 16.86
CA GLY A 38 41.06 -22.28 16.46
C GLY A 38 39.95 -21.77 17.38
N ILE A 39 40.22 -20.78 18.23
CA ILE A 39 39.26 -20.15 19.13
C ILE A 39 39.22 -18.63 18.93
N MET A 40 38.03 -18.12 18.60
CA MET A 40 37.72 -16.70 18.56
C MET A 40 37.20 -16.27 19.93
N THR A 41 37.97 -15.43 20.64
CA THR A 41 37.58 -14.86 21.94
C THR A 41 36.60 -13.72 21.75
N ASP A 42 36.09 -13.16 22.85
CA ASP A 42 35.31 -11.92 22.86
C ASP A 42 36.06 -10.74 22.24
N ASN A 43 37.35 -10.57 22.56
CA ASN A 43 38.19 -9.54 21.94
C ASN A 43 38.33 -9.76 20.42
N HIS A 44 38.50 -11.01 19.98
CA HIS A 44 38.59 -11.31 18.56
C HIS A 44 37.27 -11.05 17.82
N LEU A 45 36.14 -11.46 18.42
CA LEU A 45 34.82 -11.22 17.86
C LEU A 45 34.51 -9.73 17.82
N HIS A 46 34.82 -8.98 18.87
CA HIS A 46 34.67 -7.53 18.92
C HIS A 46 35.42 -6.84 17.78
N ARG A 47 36.68 -7.24 17.55
CA ARG A 47 37.46 -6.75 16.40
C ARG A 47 36.81 -7.11 15.07
N PHE A 48 36.29 -8.33 14.92
CA PHE A 48 35.55 -8.75 13.73
C PHE A 48 34.28 -7.90 13.48
N LEU A 49 33.51 -7.59 14.53
CA LEU A 49 32.31 -6.76 14.42
C LEU A 49 32.65 -5.35 13.90
N ILE A 50 33.75 -4.77 14.38
CA ILE A 50 34.20 -3.44 13.93
C ILE A 50 34.79 -3.50 12.51
N GLU A 51 35.80 -4.35 12.29
CA GLU A 51 36.62 -4.32 11.08
C GLU A 51 35.90 -4.90 9.87
N VAL A 52 35.09 -5.95 10.07
CA VAL A 52 34.42 -6.70 9.00
C VAL A 52 32.93 -6.34 8.91
N GLN A 53 32.20 -6.41 10.03
CA GLN A 53 30.75 -6.09 10.03
C GLN A 53 30.48 -4.58 10.01
N LYS A 54 31.52 -3.73 10.11
CA LYS A 54 31.42 -2.27 10.11
C LYS A 54 30.53 -1.71 11.22
N GLN A 55 30.44 -2.43 12.33
CA GLN A 55 29.71 -2.01 13.52
C GLN A 55 30.65 -1.18 14.41
N GLU A 56 30.92 0.07 14.01
CA GLU A 56 31.91 0.94 14.68
C GLU A 56 31.63 1.19 16.18
N LYS A 57 30.36 1.09 16.58
CA LYS A 57 29.90 1.26 17.97
C LYS A 57 29.79 -0.04 18.75
N ALA A 58 30.16 -1.18 18.15
CA ALA A 58 30.11 -2.47 18.83
C ALA A 58 30.97 -2.43 20.10
N THR A 59 30.43 -3.00 21.17
CA THR A 59 31.08 -3.06 22.49
C THR A 59 31.63 -4.47 22.75
N LEU A 60 32.58 -4.57 23.68
CA LEU A 60 33.11 -5.87 24.08
C LEU A 60 32.03 -6.71 24.78
N GLU A 61 31.14 -6.06 25.54
CA GLU A 61 30.00 -6.68 26.20
C GLU A 61 29.02 -7.30 25.20
N GLU A 62 28.76 -6.65 24.07
CA GLU A 62 27.95 -7.21 22.99
C GLU A 62 28.61 -8.44 22.37
N ALA A 63 29.93 -8.38 22.11
CA ALA A 63 30.68 -9.54 21.63
C ALA A 63 30.61 -10.70 22.62
N GLN A 64 30.77 -10.43 23.92
CA GLN A 64 30.59 -11.43 24.97
C GLN A 64 29.18 -12.05 24.92
N ALA A 65 28.14 -11.22 24.90
CA ALA A 65 26.74 -11.67 24.87
C ALA A 65 26.45 -12.57 23.66
N ILE A 66 27.00 -12.25 22.49
CA ILE A 66 26.90 -13.10 21.29
C ILE A 66 27.52 -14.48 21.57
N ILE A 67 28.74 -14.52 22.11
CA ILE A 67 29.41 -15.78 22.46
C ILE A 67 28.58 -16.57 23.48
N GLU A 68 28.00 -15.89 24.47
CA GLU A 68 27.15 -16.53 25.48
C GLU A 68 25.90 -17.17 24.88
N SER A 69 25.24 -16.48 23.96
CA SER A 69 24.05 -16.99 23.27
C SER A 69 24.31 -18.27 22.48
N LEU A 70 25.56 -18.49 22.06
CA LEU A 70 25.97 -19.64 21.25
C LEU A 70 26.60 -20.77 22.09
N LYS A 71 26.66 -20.63 23.43
CA LYS A 71 27.24 -21.65 24.33
C LYS A 71 26.58 -23.02 24.20
N HIS A 72 25.29 -23.10 23.86
CA HIS A 72 24.60 -24.38 23.62
C HIS A 72 25.15 -25.17 22.40
N LEU A 73 25.80 -24.47 21.46
CA LEU A 73 26.41 -25.05 20.27
C LEU A 73 27.91 -25.32 20.46
N ALA A 74 28.53 -24.67 21.44
CA ALA A 74 29.89 -24.93 21.87
C ALA A 74 29.88 -26.15 22.81
N ILE A 75 30.15 -27.34 22.25
CA ILE A 75 30.17 -28.64 22.96
C ILE A 75 31.22 -28.68 24.11
N PHE A 76 32.00 -27.61 24.33
CA PHE A 76 32.99 -27.51 25.41
C PHE A 76 32.94 -26.14 26.08
N HIS A 77 33.16 -26.10 27.40
CA HIS A 77 33.32 -24.92 28.27
C HIS A 77 34.54 -24.04 27.92
N ARG A 78 34.80 -23.76 26.64
CA ARG A 78 35.84 -22.84 26.21
C ARG A 78 35.27 -21.42 26.13
N LYS A 79 36.05 -20.44 26.60
CA LYS A 79 35.74 -19.01 26.51
C LYS A 79 35.92 -18.51 25.07
N GLY A 80 35.06 -18.92 24.13
CA GLY A 80 35.11 -18.44 22.74
C GLY A 80 34.39 -19.32 21.72
N LEU A 81 34.33 -18.85 20.47
CA LEU A 81 33.74 -19.55 19.32
C LEU A 81 34.80 -20.39 18.60
N ASN A 82 34.45 -21.63 18.25
CA ASN A 82 35.19 -22.38 17.24
C ASN A 82 34.63 -22.07 15.84
N LEU A 83 35.28 -22.58 14.79
CA LEU A 83 34.87 -22.33 13.41
C LEU A 83 33.41 -22.71 13.13
N GLU A 84 32.93 -23.82 13.71
CA GLU A 84 31.54 -24.26 13.53
C GLU A 84 30.54 -23.28 14.16
N ALA A 85 30.82 -22.81 15.37
CA ALA A 85 29.97 -21.84 16.07
C ALA A 85 29.99 -20.47 15.38
N PHE A 86 31.15 -20.02 14.91
CA PHE A 86 31.28 -18.79 14.13
C PHE A 86 30.54 -18.89 12.79
N PHE A 87 30.64 -20.01 12.07
CA PHE A 87 29.93 -20.19 10.82
C PHE A 87 28.41 -20.16 11.02
N LYS A 88 27.91 -20.80 12.09
CA LYS A 88 26.48 -20.71 12.47
C LYS A 88 26.07 -19.29 12.87
N TYR A 89 26.94 -18.55 13.55
CA TYR A 89 26.69 -17.15 13.92
C TYR A 89 26.42 -16.28 12.69
N LEU A 90 27.18 -16.45 11.59
CA LEU A 90 27.01 -15.63 10.37
C LEU A 90 25.61 -15.72 9.76
N PHE A 91 24.91 -16.84 9.95
CA PHE A 91 23.53 -17.06 9.50
C PHE A 91 22.51 -16.99 10.64
N GLY A 92 22.96 -16.68 11.86
CA GLY A 92 22.11 -16.65 13.03
C GLY A 92 21.30 -15.36 13.12
N ASP A 93 20.20 -15.41 13.86
CA ASP A 93 19.32 -14.26 14.12
C ASP A 93 20.05 -13.09 14.83
N ASN A 94 21.22 -13.37 15.42
CA ASN A 94 22.08 -12.39 16.06
C ASN A 94 23.01 -11.64 15.10
N ASN A 95 23.04 -12.02 13.81
CA ASN A 95 23.81 -11.35 12.76
C ASN A 95 22.91 -11.04 11.53
N PRO A 96 21.76 -10.36 11.72
CA PRO A 96 20.88 -10.08 10.60
C PRO A 96 21.54 -9.06 9.65
N PRO A 97 21.29 -9.13 8.34
CA PRO A 97 21.81 -8.15 7.38
C PRO A 97 21.22 -6.75 7.57
N LEU A 98 20.10 -6.65 8.29
CA LEU A 98 19.43 -5.40 8.65
C LEU A 98 19.34 -5.30 10.18
N ASP A 99 19.70 -4.16 10.74
CA ASP A 99 19.56 -3.94 12.18
C ASP A 99 18.10 -3.65 12.55
N LEU A 100 17.40 -4.71 12.95
CA LEU A 100 15.99 -4.66 13.34
C LEU A 100 15.76 -3.86 14.64
N LYS A 101 16.81 -3.56 15.42
CA LYS A 101 16.70 -2.83 16.69
C LYS A 101 16.52 -1.33 16.50
N LEU A 102 16.90 -0.79 15.34
CA LEU A 102 16.76 0.63 15.02
C LEU A 102 15.30 1.12 15.11
N GLY A 103 14.33 0.23 14.85
CA GLY A 103 12.93 0.61 14.76
C GLY A 103 12.72 1.77 13.77
N ALA A 104 11.72 2.62 14.06
CA ALA A 104 11.52 3.86 13.33
C ALA A 104 12.59 4.89 13.74
N HIS A 105 13.49 5.22 12.80
CA HIS A 105 14.66 6.07 13.06
C HIS A 105 14.81 7.24 12.06
N HIS A 106 14.03 7.27 10.99
CA HIS A 106 13.94 8.45 10.12
C HIS A 106 13.24 9.60 10.86
N ASP A 107 13.47 10.84 10.40
CA ASP A 107 12.67 11.97 10.85
C ASP A 107 11.21 11.75 10.43
N MET A 108 10.29 11.70 11.40
CA MET A 108 8.85 11.48 11.18
C MET A 108 8.02 12.77 11.35
N THR A 109 8.70 13.93 11.45
CA THR A 109 8.08 15.24 11.71
C THR A 109 7.83 16.07 10.45
N ALA A 110 8.31 15.63 9.28
CA ALA A 110 8.00 16.27 8.00
C ALA A 110 6.57 15.93 7.53
N PRO A 111 5.99 16.67 6.56
CA PRO A 111 4.67 16.38 6.00
C PRO A 111 4.53 14.95 5.44
N ILE A 112 3.35 14.34 5.53
CA ILE A 112 3.10 12.98 4.98
C ILE A 112 3.49 12.85 3.50
N SER A 113 3.41 13.92 2.70
CA SER A 113 3.86 13.93 1.29
C SER A 113 5.35 13.63 1.12
N HIS A 114 6.17 13.67 2.17
CA HIS A 114 7.61 13.42 2.09
C HIS A 114 7.98 11.93 2.27
N TYR A 115 7.02 11.04 2.48
CA TYR A 115 7.26 9.65 2.81
C TYR A 115 6.66 8.71 1.76
N PHE A 116 7.36 7.61 1.47
CA PHE A 116 6.74 6.47 0.82
C PHE A 116 5.83 5.74 1.81
N ILE A 117 4.60 5.44 1.39
CA ILE A 117 3.56 4.88 2.23
C ILE A 117 3.20 3.50 1.69
N TYR A 118 3.33 2.47 2.53
CA TYR A 118 2.99 1.12 2.13
C TYR A 118 1.48 1.01 1.87
N THR A 119 1.10 0.83 0.60
CA THR A 119 -0.27 1.06 0.12
C THR A 119 -0.88 -0.23 -0.46
N GLY A 120 -2.08 -0.59 -0.01
CA GLY A 120 -2.87 -1.68 -0.58
C GLY A 120 -3.78 -1.18 -1.70
N HIS A 121 -3.99 -2.02 -2.72
CA HIS A 121 -4.97 -1.86 -3.80
C HIS A 121 -6.10 -2.86 -3.62
N ASN A 122 -7.36 -2.44 -3.77
CA ASN A 122 -8.57 -3.27 -3.61
C ASN A 122 -8.45 -4.21 -2.41
N SER A 123 -8.19 -3.62 -1.23
CA SER A 123 -7.69 -4.33 -0.05
C SER A 123 -8.69 -5.34 0.55
N TYR A 124 -9.92 -5.34 0.05
CA TYR A 124 -11.01 -6.22 0.43
C TYR A 124 -11.05 -7.52 -0.40
N LEU A 125 -10.36 -7.60 -1.54
CA LEU A 125 -10.39 -8.78 -2.40
C LEU A 125 -9.59 -9.94 -1.80
N THR A 126 -10.18 -11.14 -1.83
CA THR A 126 -9.52 -12.38 -1.39
C THR A 126 -8.67 -13.05 -2.47
N GLY A 127 -8.83 -12.64 -3.73
CA GLY A 127 -8.10 -13.22 -4.86
C GLY A 127 -8.11 -12.34 -6.10
N ASN A 128 -8.63 -12.87 -7.20
CA ASN A 128 -8.66 -12.23 -8.52
C ASN A 128 -9.65 -11.04 -8.57
N GLN A 129 -9.48 -10.15 -9.55
CA GLN A 129 -10.28 -8.91 -9.67
C GLN A 129 -11.71 -9.14 -10.16
N LEU A 130 -12.07 -10.32 -10.69
CA LEU A 130 -13.34 -10.50 -11.41
C LEU A 130 -14.39 -11.31 -10.65
N SER A 131 -13.97 -12.28 -9.84
CA SER A 131 -14.90 -13.27 -9.27
C SER A 131 -14.52 -13.78 -7.89
N SER A 132 -13.47 -13.23 -7.27
CA SER A 132 -13.12 -13.61 -5.90
C SER A 132 -14.08 -12.98 -4.88
N ASP A 133 -14.13 -13.56 -3.68
CA ASP A 133 -14.95 -12.99 -2.61
C ASP A 133 -14.31 -11.72 -2.04
N CYS A 134 -15.15 -10.82 -1.52
CA CYS A 134 -14.71 -9.69 -0.71
C CYS A 134 -14.77 -10.04 0.77
N SER A 135 -13.79 -9.58 1.54
CA SER A 135 -13.70 -9.86 2.97
C SER A 135 -12.87 -8.81 3.69
N ASP A 136 -13.03 -8.74 5.01
CA ASP A 136 -12.17 -7.99 5.91
C ASP A 136 -10.86 -8.72 6.21
N VAL A 137 -10.76 -10.04 5.96
CA VAL A 137 -9.57 -10.84 6.25
C VAL A 137 -8.30 -10.34 5.52
N PRO A 138 -8.33 -10.02 4.20
CA PRO A 138 -7.18 -9.45 3.53
C PRO A 138 -6.75 -8.09 4.09
N ILE A 139 -7.71 -7.27 4.54
CA ILE A 139 -7.45 -5.99 5.23
C ILE A 139 -6.68 -6.23 6.54
N ILE A 140 -7.15 -7.17 7.37
CA ILE A 140 -6.48 -7.54 8.62
C ILE A 140 -5.05 -7.98 8.36
N ASN A 141 -4.85 -8.84 7.35
CA ASN A 141 -3.53 -9.34 6.97
C ASN A 141 -2.62 -8.22 6.46
N ALA A 142 -3.15 -7.28 5.67
CA ALA A 142 -2.40 -6.12 5.19
C ALA A 142 -1.93 -5.23 6.36
N LEU A 143 -2.82 -4.92 7.31
CA LEU A 143 -2.48 -4.11 8.48
C LEU A 143 -1.44 -4.78 9.38
N LYS A 144 -1.55 -6.10 9.60
CA LYS A 144 -0.54 -6.88 10.35
C LYS A 144 0.83 -6.94 9.66
N LYS A 145 0.87 -6.82 8.33
CA LYS A 145 2.10 -6.68 7.54
C LYS A 145 2.65 -5.24 7.51
N GLY A 146 1.97 -4.28 8.12
CA GLY A 146 2.40 -2.89 8.18
C GLY A 146 1.87 -1.99 7.05
N VAL A 147 0.94 -2.45 6.20
CA VAL A 147 0.27 -1.58 5.21
C VAL A 147 -0.41 -0.42 5.92
N ARG A 148 -0.23 0.80 5.41
CA ARG A 148 -0.73 2.05 5.99
C ARG A 148 -1.84 2.72 5.16
N VAL A 149 -2.09 2.26 3.94
CA VAL A 149 -3.25 2.70 3.14
C VAL A 149 -4.11 1.51 2.77
N ILE A 150 -5.39 1.56 3.13
CA ILE A 150 -6.40 0.54 2.84
C ILE A 150 -7.42 1.13 1.88
N GLU A 151 -7.68 0.43 0.78
CA GLU A 151 -8.68 0.81 -0.21
C GLU A 151 -9.99 0.06 -0.02
N LEU A 152 -11.11 0.78 -0.08
CA LEU A 152 -12.46 0.26 -0.04
C LEU A 152 -13.30 0.90 -1.14
N ASP A 153 -13.88 0.09 -2.00
CA ASP A 153 -14.78 0.55 -3.06
C ASP A 153 -16.21 0.39 -2.56
N ILE A 154 -16.86 1.52 -2.29
CA ILE A 154 -18.14 1.54 -1.59
C ILE A 154 -19.29 1.74 -2.58
N TRP A 155 -20.26 0.83 -2.51
CA TRP A 155 -21.42 0.79 -3.40
C TRP A 155 -22.70 0.64 -2.59
N PRO A 156 -23.85 1.12 -3.10
CA PRO A 156 -25.15 0.78 -2.54
C PRO A 156 -25.38 -0.73 -2.56
N ASN A 157 -25.95 -1.29 -1.51
CA ASN A 157 -26.48 -2.65 -1.52
C ASN A 157 -27.65 -2.78 -2.52
N SER A 158 -28.12 -4.02 -2.72
CA SER A 158 -29.22 -4.30 -3.66
C SER A 158 -30.51 -3.52 -3.35
N ASP A 159 -30.82 -3.30 -2.07
CA ASP A 159 -32.00 -2.57 -1.61
C ASP A 159 -31.80 -1.03 -1.60
N LYS A 160 -30.59 -0.55 -1.91
CA LYS A 160 -30.17 0.86 -1.95
C LYS A 160 -30.36 1.62 -0.62
N ASP A 161 -30.38 0.91 0.50
CA ASP A 161 -30.55 1.45 1.83
C ASP A 161 -29.33 1.26 2.74
N ASP A 162 -28.33 0.49 2.29
CA ASP A 162 -27.07 0.24 2.98
C ASP A 162 -25.85 0.22 2.04
N VAL A 163 -24.66 0.07 2.62
CA VAL A 163 -23.39 0.17 1.89
C VAL A 163 -22.56 -1.10 2.00
N GLU A 164 -22.15 -1.60 0.85
CA GLU A 164 -21.28 -2.76 0.69
C GLU A 164 -19.95 -2.37 0.06
N VAL A 165 -18.95 -3.22 0.27
CA VAL A 165 -17.62 -3.12 -0.36
C VAL A 165 -17.49 -4.26 -1.37
N LEU A 166 -17.26 -3.90 -2.63
CA LEU A 166 -17.04 -4.85 -3.72
C LEU A 166 -16.35 -4.17 -4.91
N HIS A 167 -15.80 -4.99 -5.81
CA HIS A 167 -15.32 -4.49 -7.08
C HIS A 167 -16.50 -4.38 -8.06
N GLY A 168 -16.90 -3.14 -8.35
CA GLY A 168 -18.09 -2.84 -9.14
C GLY A 168 -18.07 -3.49 -10.52
N ARG A 169 -19.26 -3.81 -11.06
CA ARG A 169 -19.43 -4.40 -12.41
C ARG A 169 -18.69 -5.74 -12.61
N THR A 170 -18.38 -6.45 -11.52
CA THR A 170 -17.78 -7.78 -11.55
C THR A 170 -18.65 -8.81 -10.83
N LEU A 171 -18.18 -10.07 -10.77
CA LEU A 171 -18.84 -11.18 -10.06
C LEU A 171 -18.30 -11.37 -8.64
N THR A 172 -17.57 -10.39 -8.09
CA THR A 172 -17.08 -10.49 -6.71
C THR A 172 -18.25 -10.44 -5.72
N THR A 173 -18.22 -11.30 -4.70
CA THR A 173 -19.25 -11.28 -3.66
C THR A 173 -18.97 -10.16 -2.65
N PRO A 174 -19.97 -9.34 -2.27
CA PRO A 174 -19.73 -8.15 -1.45
C PRO A 174 -19.47 -8.47 0.03
N VAL A 175 -18.89 -7.51 0.76
CA VAL A 175 -18.78 -7.51 2.22
C VAL A 175 -19.34 -6.20 2.80
N GLN A 176 -20.03 -6.28 3.94
CA GLN A 176 -20.59 -5.08 4.59
C GLN A 176 -19.49 -4.08 5.00
N LEU A 177 -19.67 -2.80 4.68
CA LEU A 177 -18.71 -1.75 5.02
C LEU A 177 -18.36 -1.72 6.52
N ILE A 178 -19.36 -1.83 7.40
CA ILE A 178 -19.16 -1.79 8.85
C ILE A 178 -18.21 -2.90 9.34
N LYS A 179 -18.19 -4.06 8.67
CA LYS A 179 -17.29 -5.15 9.00
C LYS A 179 -15.84 -4.74 8.72
N CYS A 180 -15.58 -4.18 7.53
CA CYS A 180 -14.27 -3.66 7.16
C CYS A 180 -13.80 -2.55 8.11
N LEU A 181 -14.66 -1.57 8.43
CA LEU A 181 -14.31 -0.45 9.32
C LEU A 181 -13.95 -0.94 10.74
N ARG A 182 -14.68 -1.92 11.29
CA ARG A 182 -14.38 -2.53 12.60
C ARG A 182 -13.04 -3.25 12.59
N SER A 183 -12.76 -4.04 11.56
CA SER A 183 -11.49 -4.75 11.41
C SER A 183 -10.31 -3.77 11.23
N ILE A 184 -10.51 -2.65 10.53
CA ILE A 184 -9.52 -1.57 10.47
C ILE A 184 -9.30 -0.97 11.86
N LYS A 185 -10.36 -0.62 12.61
CA LYS A 185 -10.24 -0.07 13.97
C LYS A 185 -9.42 -0.96 14.90
N GLU A 186 -9.66 -2.26 14.85
CA GLU A 186 -8.99 -3.25 15.71
C GLU A 186 -7.50 -3.41 15.36
N HIS A 187 -7.16 -3.38 14.07
CA HIS A 187 -5.82 -3.76 13.59
C HIS A 187 -4.96 -2.61 13.05
N ALA A 188 -5.51 -1.40 12.93
CA ALA A 188 -4.83 -0.25 12.31
C ALA A 188 -3.42 -0.04 12.87
N PHE A 189 -3.26 -0.18 14.19
CA PHE A 189 -2.02 0.15 14.88
C PHE A 189 -1.27 -1.07 15.44
N THR A 190 -1.58 -2.29 14.96
CA THR A 190 -0.92 -3.51 15.45
C THR A 190 0.56 -3.59 15.05
N ALA A 191 0.90 -3.21 13.81
CA ALA A 191 2.27 -3.30 13.30
C ALA A 191 3.04 -1.98 13.39
N SER A 192 2.35 -0.85 13.53
CA SER A 192 2.94 0.50 13.52
C SER A 192 1.98 1.50 14.18
N GLU A 193 2.53 2.46 14.93
CA GLU A 193 1.74 3.55 15.55
C GLU A 193 1.42 4.69 14.58
N PHE A 194 2.06 4.74 13.41
CA PHE A 194 1.85 5.78 12.40
C PHE A 194 0.45 5.67 11.76
N PRO A 195 -0.08 6.78 11.21
CA PRO A 195 -1.47 6.86 10.75
C PRO A 195 -1.82 5.80 9.70
N VAL A 196 -3.11 5.46 9.65
CA VAL A 196 -3.70 4.65 8.58
C VAL A 196 -4.63 5.51 7.75
N VAL A 197 -4.44 5.51 6.44
CA VAL A 197 -5.31 6.17 5.47
C VAL A 197 -6.30 5.15 4.91
N ILE A 198 -7.58 5.50 4.88
CA ILE A 198 -8.62 4.74 4.18
C ILE A 198 -8.96 5.51 2.90
N THR A 199 -8.65 4.93 1.75
CA THR A 199 -9.08 5.49 0.46
C THR A 199 -10.42 4.92 0.09
N LEU A 200 -11.43 5.78 -0.05
CA LEU A 200 -12.78 5.37 -0.46
C LEU A 200 -12.98 5.67 -1.94
N GLU A 201 -13.25 4.64 -2.73
CA GLU A 201 -13.81 4.81 -4.08
C GLU A 201 -15.34 4.86 -3.97
N ASP A 202 -15.88 6.07 -4.07
CA ASP A 202 -17.24 6.39 -3.67
C ASP A 202 -18.22 6.37 -4.86
N HIS A 203 -19.16 5.42 -4.83
CA HIS A 203 -20.25 5.27 -5.80
C HIS A 203 -21.64 5.49 -5.18
N LEU A 204 -21.71 6.25 -4.09
CA LEU A 204 -22.90 6.40 -3.26
C LEU A 204 -23.73 7.64 -3.62
N THR A 205 -25.02 7.57 -3.28
CA THR A 205 -25.91 8.74 -3.25
C THR A 205 -25.60 9.62 -2.03
N PRO A 206 -26.01 10.91 -2.00
CA PRO A 206 -25.79 11.80 -0.86
C PRO A 206 -26.33 11.25 0.48
N ASP A 207 -27.48 10.56 0.46
CA ASP A 207 -28.05 9.96 1.68
C ASP A 207 -27.17 8.82 2.22
N LEU A 208 -26.64 7.98 1.32
CA LEU A 208 -25.71 6.91 1.69
C LEU A 208 -24.35 7.48 2.12
N GLN A 209 -23.87 8.57 1.52
CA GLN A 209 -22.69 9.29 2.01
C GLN A 209 -22.88 9.81 3.44
N SER A 210 -24.06 10.33 3.78
CA SER A 210 -24.39 10.72 5.15
C SER A 210 -24.38 9.50 6.09
N LYS A 211 -24.92 8.36 5.64
CA LYS A 211 -24.86 7.10 6.40
C LYS A 211 -23.42 6.65 6.65
N VAL A 212 -22.56 6.70 5.63
CA VAL A 212 -21.12 6.39 5.75
C VAL A 212 -20.43 7.35 6.70
N SER A 213 -20.73 8.66 6.60
CA SER A 213 -20.17 9.67 7.51
C SER A 213 -20.43 9.33 8.98
N LYS A 214 -21.68 8.96 9.30
CA LYS A 214 -22.08 8.50 10.63
C LYS A 214 -21.37 7.20 11.02
N MET A 215 -21.31 6.21 10.13
CA MET A 215 -20.63 4.94 10.36
C MET A 215 -19.13 5.12 10.67
N VAL A 216 -18.43 5.92 9.89
CA VAL A 216 -17.00 6.21 10.05
C VAL A 216 -16.75 6.96 11.36
N THR A 217 -17.55 8.01 11.64
CA THR A 217 -17.43 8.80 12.87
C THR A 217 -17.70 7.96 14.11
N GLN A 218 -18.76 7.15 14.12
CA GLN A 218 -19.09 6.26 15.25
C GLN A 218 -18.05 5.15 15.43
N THR A 219 -17.51 4.62 14.34
CA THR A 219 -16.53 3.53 14.41
C THR A 219 -15.21 4.04 14.96
N PHE A 220 -14.65 5.11 14.42
CA PHE A 220 -13.31 5.56 14.78
C PHE A 220 -13.28 6.53 15.96
N GLY A 221 -14.35 7.30 16.20
CA GLY A 221 -14.40 8.26 17.32
C GLY A 221 -13.17 9.16 17.34
N ASP A 222 -12.51 9.24 18.49
CA ASP A 222 -11.35 10.12 18.71
C ASP A 222 -10.11 9.76 17.87
N THR A 223 -10.03 8.54 17.32
CA THR A 223 -8.91 8.19 16.43
C THR A 223 -9.09 8.76 15.03
N LEU A 224 -10.30 9.19 14.65
CA LEU A 224 -10.52 9.84 13.36
C LEU A 224 -9.83 11.21 13.31
N PHE A 225 -9.09 11.46 12.25
CA PHE A 225 -8.57 12.79 11.94
C PHE A 225 -9.51 13.48 10.95
N SER A 226 -9.93 14.70 11.30
CA SER A 226 -10.68 15.59 10.43
C SER A 226 -9.94 16.93 10.37
N PRO A 227 -9.68 17.49 9.18
CA PRO A 227 -8.92 18.73 9.02
C PRO A 227 -9.75 19.99 9.35
N GLY A 228 -11.03 19.84 9.71
CA GLY A 228 -11.95 20.97 9.89
C GLY A 228 -12.52 21.47 8.55
N SER A 229 -12.84 22.76 8.49
CA SER A 229 -13.49 23.41 7.33
C SER A 229 -12.52 24.01 6.31
N GLU A 230 -11.23 24.10 6.62
CA GLU A 230 -10.22 24.73 5.76
C GLU A 230 -9.46 23.69 4.94
N CYS A 231 -9.05 24.07 3.72
CA CYS A 231 -8.15 23.24 2.92
C CYS A 231 -6.76 23.22 3.54
N LEU A 232 -6.15 22.04 3.61
CA LEU A 232 -4.78 21.90 4.09
C LEU A 232 -3.82 22.49 3.05
N LYS A 233 -3.02 23.48 3.45
CA LYS A 233 -1.91 23.99 2.62
C LYS A 233 -0.78 22.97 2.48
N GLU A 234 -0.61 22.16 3.52
CA GLU A 234 0.39 21.11 3.63
C GLU A 234 -0.18 19.99 4.52
N PHE A 235 0.22 18.75 4.27
CA PHE A 235 -0.23 17.62 5.08
C PHE A 235 0.47 17.62 6.45
N PRO A 236 -0.23 17.27 7.55
CA PRO A 236 0.43 17.08 8.83
C PRO A 236 1.44 15.93 8.78
N SER A 237 2.33 15.87 9.76
CA SER A 237 3.39 14.87 9.81
C SER A 237 2.90 13.51 10.33
N PRO A 238 3.55 12.39 9.94
CA PRO A 238 3.26 11.08 10.52
C PRO A 238 3.33 11.08 12.05
N GLU A 239 4.28 11.81 12.65
CA GLU A 239 4.43 11.94 14.10
C GLU A 239 3.21 12.61 14.74
N SER A 240 2.73 13.73 14.19
CA SER A 240 1.54 14.43 14.69
C SER A 240 0.24 13.63 14.54
N LEU A 241 0.23 12.69 13.59
CA LEU A 241 -0.92 11.84 13.24
C LEU A 241 -0.80 10.42 13.80
N LYS A 242 0.09 10.19 14.77
CA LYS A 242 0.20 8.90 15.45
C LYS A 242 -1.16 8.45 15.99
N ARG A 243 -1.48 7.19 15.71
CA ARG A 243 -2.72 6.50 16.07
C ARG A 243 -3.98 7.17 15.54
N ARG A 244 -3.87 7.88 14.40
CA ARG A 244 -5.01 8.47 13.68
C ARG A 244 -5.41 7.69 12.44
N ILE A 245 -6.72 7.71 12.15
CA ILE A 245 -7.35 7.22 10.93
C ILE A 245 -7.69 8.42 10.06
N ILE A 246 -7.34 8.36 8.77
CA ILE A 246 -7.47 9.47 7.82
C ILE A 246 -8.34 9.01 6.66
N ILE A 247 -9.33 9.80 6.25
CA ILE A 247 -10.14 9.50 5.06
C ILE A 247 -9.60 10.25 3.85
N SER A 248 -9.44 9.51 2.73
CA SER A 248 -9.08 10.03 1.43
C SER A 248 -10.13 9.66 0.39
N THR A 249 -10.80 10.64 -0.20
CA THR A 249 -11.78 10.41 -1.28
C THR A 249 -12.01 11.69 -2.09
N LYS A 250 -12.80 11.60 -3.15
CA LYS A 250 -13.24 12.75 -3.94
C LYS A 250 -14.27 13.55 -3.12
N PRO A 251 -14.14 14.88 -3.01
CA PRO A 251 -15.20 15.71 -2.44
C PRO A 251 -16.52 15.55 -3.21
N PRO A 252 -17.69 15.59 -2.54
CA PRO A 252 -18.98 15.63 -3.22
C PRO A 252 -19.06 16.80 -4.20
N LYS A 253 -19.73 16.62 -5.35
CA LYS A 253 -20.00 17.72 -6.30
C LYS A 253 -20.91 18.76 -5.60
N GLU A 254 -20.42 19.99 -5.45
CA GLU A 254 -21.25 21.11 -4.96
C GLU A 254 -22.08 21.64 -6.13
N TYR A 255 -23.40 21.42 -6.12
CA TYR A 255 -24.30 22.14 -7.02
C TYR A 255 -24.39 23.59 -6.56
N LEU A 256 -23.77 24.50 -7.31
CA LEU A 256 -23.98 25.94 -7.16
C LEU A 256 -25.20 26.33 -7.99
N GLU A 257 -26.36 26.50 -7.35
CA GLU A 257 -27.46 27.27 -7.94
C GLU A 257 -27.02 28.75 -8.04
N ALA A 258 -26.33 29.09 -9.13
CA ALA A 258 -26.04 30.46 -9.48
C ALA A 258 -26.57 30.75 -10.89
N LYS A 259 -27.79 31.31 -10.90
CA LYS A 259 -28.50 32.02 -12.00
C LYS A 259 -29.28 31.16 -13.01
N GLU A 260 -30.47 30.72 -12.61
CA GLU A 260 -31.62 30.67 -13.52
C GLU A 260 -32.52 31.88 -13.30
N ILE A 261 -32.22 33.00 -13.97
CA ILE A 261 -33.24 33.93 -14.49
C ILE A 261 -32.69 34.47 -15.82
N LYS A 262 -33.36 34.09 -16.92
CA LYS A 262 -33.11 34.41 -18.36
C LYS A 262 -32.19 33.39 -19.05
N ASP A 263 -32.62 32.59 -20.02
CA ASP A 263 -33.66 32.77 -21.03
C ASP A 263 -34.33 31.43 -21.39
N LYS A 264 -35.64 31.48 -21.63
CA LYS A 264 -36.42 30.43 -22.30
C LYS A 264 -36.30 30.61 -23.82
N GLU A 265 -36.47 29.48 -24.53
CA GLU A 265 -36.57 29.30 -25.98
C GLU A 265 -35.20 29.16 -26.68
N SER A 266 -34.93 28.16 -27.52
CA SER A 266 -35.80 27.27 -28.28
C SER A 266 -35.06 26.01 -28.77
N ASP A 267 -35.86 24.96 -28.88
CA ASP A 267 -35.89 24.00 -29.99
C ASP A 267 -35.07 22.71 -29.97
N SER A 268 -35.68 21.77 -30.66
CA SER A 268 -35.73 20.34 -30.42
C SER A 268 -35.07 19.57 -31.57
N GLN A 269 -34.37 18.47 -31.29
CA GLN A 269 -34.35 17.29 -32.16
C GLN A 269 -33.80 16.05 -31.46
N LYS A 270 -34.55 14.94 -31.61
CA LYS A 270 -34.31 13.61 -31.05
C LYS A 270 -33.21 12.85 -31.81
N GLY A 271 -32.42 12.06 -31.07
CA GLY A 271 -31.68 10.90 -31.58
C GLY A 271 -31.66 9.77 -30.53
N ASN A 272 -32.11 8.57 -30.90
CA ASN A 272 -32.07 7.37 -30.07
C ASN A 272 -30.63 6.81 -30.01
N ALA A 273 -30.07 6.60 -28.83
CA ALA A 273 -28.93 5.70 -28.59
C ALA A 273 -28.94 5.19 -27.13
N ALA A 274 -28.46 3.96 -26.95
CA ALA A 274 -28.47 3.19 -25.71
C ALA A 274 -27.53 3.76 -24.63
N PRO A 275 -27.76 3.50 -23.33
CA PRO A 275 -26.94 4.06 -22.27
C PRO A 275 -25.63 3.28 -22.13
N ASP A 276 -24.51 3.94 -22.39
CA ASP A 276 -23.16 3.46 -22.10
C ASP A 276 -22.43 4.57 -21.36
N GLU A 277 -22.16 4.39 -20.05
CA GLU A 277 -21.38 5.33 -19.25
C GLU A 277 -20.42 4.62 -18.29
N GLU A 278 -19.18 5.09 -18.33
CA GLU A 278 -17.96 4.38 -18.01
C GLU A 278 -17.13 5.19 -17.01
N ALA A 279 -17.30 4.83 -15.74
CA ALA A 279 -16.43 5.25 -14.66
C ALA A 279 -15.12 4.45 -14.70
N TRP A 280 -14.01 5.14 -14.41
CA TRP A 280 -12.73 4.62 -13.94
C TRP A 280 -12.49 3.12 -14.21
N GLY A 281 -11.84 2.82 -15.34
CA GLY A 281 -11.34 1.49 -15.65
C GLY A 281 -12.30 0.61 -16.45
N LYS A 282 -12.39 0.86 -17.76
CA LYS A 282 -12.84 -0.17 -18.72
C LYS A 282 -11.61 -0.55 -19.53
N GLU A 283 -11.05 -1.69 -19.17
CA GLU A 283 -10.47 -2.60 -20.13
C GLU A 283 -10.81 -3.97 -19.58
N ILE A 284 -11.86 -4.60 -20.11
CA ILE A 284 -11.85 -5.98 -20.61
C ILE A 284 -13.15 -6.18 -21.39
N LEU A 285 -13.01 -6.30 -22.71
CA LEU A 285 -13.56 -7.39 -23.52
C LEU A 285 -13.12 -7.17 -24.97
N ASN A 286 -12.05 -7.84 -25.40
CA ASN A 286 -11.95 -8.39 -26.76
C ASN A 286 -10.80 -9.38 -26.86
N LEU A 287 -11.11 -10.65 -26.60
CA LEU A 287 -10.32 -11.78 -27.09
C LEU A 287 -10.53 -11.88 -28.59
N LYS A 288 -9.55 -11.45 -29.38
CA LYS A 288 -9.16 -12.05 -30.68
C LYS A 288 -7.82 -11.49 -31.18
N SER A 289 -6.81 -12.37 -31.13
CA SER A 289 -5.73 -12.59 -32.10
C SER A 289 -5.06 -11.40 -32.81
N ALA A 290 -3.77 -11.22 -32.48
CA ALA A 290 -2.62 -10.85 -33.31
C ALA A 290 -2.86 -10.03 -34.59
N ASP A 291 -2.35 -8.79 -34.61
CA ASP A 291 -1.20 -8.44 -35.45
C ASP A 291 -0.67 -7.03 -35.07
N ASP A 292 0.65 -6.89 -35.17
CA ASP A 292 1.43 -5.66 -35.01
C ASP A 292 0.88 -4.52 -35.87
N LYS A 293 0.67 -3.34 -35.27
CA LYS A 293 1.02 -2.03 -35.84
C LYS A 293 0.85 -0.91 -34.81
N ASN A 294 1.92 -0.14 -34.65
CA ASN A 294 1.95 1.16 -33.98
C ASN A 294 0.88 2.09 -34.57
N GLU A 295 -0.12 2.47 -33.77
CA GLU A 295 -0.81 3.74 -33.90
C GLU A 295 -0.91 4.38 -32.52
N LEU A 296 -0.64 5.68 -32.49
CA LEU A 296 -0.63 6.54 -31.32
C LEU A 296 -2.09 6.70 -30.86
N ASP A 297 -2.40 6.31 -29.62
CA ASP A 297 -3.71 6.58 -29.02
C ASP A 297 -3.81 8.07 -28.69
N GLU A 298 -4.29 8.84 -29.67
CA GLU A 298 -5.02 10.08 -29.45
C GLU A 298 -6.46 9.71 -29.03
N ASP A 299 -6.71 9.45 -27.75
CA ASP A 299 -8.07 9.51 -27.20
C ASP A 299 -8.04 9.70 -25.68
N ASP A 300 -8.30 10.94 -25.26
CA ASP A 300 -8.98 11.30 -24.01
C ASP A 300 -9.19 12.83 -24.01
N ASN A 301 -10.03 13.30 -24.94
CA ASN A 301 -10.69 14.60 -24.79
C ASN A 301 -11.93 14.40 -23.91
N ASP A 302 -11.72 14.44 -22.59
CA ASP A 302 -12.76 14.39 -21.55
C ASP A 302 -13.64 15.66 -21.59
N ALA A 303 -14.67 15.67 -22.44
CA ALA A 303 -15.79 16.60 -22.35
C ALA A 303 -16.99 15.88 -21.72
N GLU A 304 -17.42 16.34 -20.54
CA GLU A 304 -18.59 15.80 -19.83
C GLU A 304 -19.90 16.28 -20.48
N GLU A 305 -20.78 15.35 -20.83
CA GLU A 305 -22.21 15.61 -21.05
C GLU A 305 -23.06 14.80 -20.05
N ASP A 306 -24.15 15.43 -19.64
CA ASP A 306 -25.03 15.12 -18.50
C ASP A 306 -26.21 14.20 -18.91
N PRO A 307 -26.55 13.15 -18.13
CA PRO A 307 -27.83 12.48 -18.25
C PRO A 307 -28.79 12.84 -17.10
N GLY A 308 -29.67 13.81 -17.37
CA GLY A 308 -31.13 13.68 -17.18
C GLY A 308 -31.70 13.47 -15.77
N GLU A 309 -32.14 14.58 -15.19
CA GLU A 309 -33.23 14.82 -14.22
C GLU A 309 -33.97 13.62 -13.57
N GLY A 310 -33.89 13.60 -12.24
CA GLY A 310 -34.95 13.10 -11.35
C GLY A 310 -35.13 14.07 -10.18
N ASP A 311 -36.17 14.90 -10.25
CA ASP A 311 -36.51 15.94 -9.26
C ASP A 311 -36.87 15.34 -7.89
N HIS A 312 -35.91 15.36 -6.95
CA HIS A 312 -36.17 15.29 -5.52
C HIS A 312 -35.32 16.34 -4.79
N LYS A 313 -35.91 17.51 -4.54
CA LYS A 313 -35.40 18.50 -3.57
C LYS A 313 -35.24 17.86 -2.19
N LEU A 314 -34.01 17.55 -1.80
CA LEU A 314 -33.65 17.22 -0.42
C LEU A 314 -32.87 18.37 0.23
N PRO A 315 -32.98 18.55 1.57
CA PRO A 315 -32.53 19.76 2.24
C PRO A 315 -31.01 19.98 2.20
N HIS A 316 -30.65 21.24 2.11
CA HIS A 316 -29.33 21.86 1.89
C HIS A 316 -28.22 21.54 2.92
N ASP A 317 -28.38 20.53 3.79
CA ASP A 317 -27.56 20.30 4.99
C ASP A 317 -26.94 18.88 5.13
N ILE A 318 -27.13 17.98 4.15
CA ILE A 318 -26.79 16.55 4.30
C ILE A 318 -25.37 16.19 3.78
N ALA A 319 -24.88 16.85 2.73
CA ALA A 319 -23.54 16.70 2.16
C ALA A 319 -22.32 17.29 2.94
N PRO A 320 -22.46 18.22 3.92
CA PRO A 320 -21.32 18.81 4.63
C PRO A 320 -20.54 17.84 5.51
N GLU A 321 -21.20 16.88 6.16
CA GLU A 321 -20.54 16.02 7.16
C GLU A 321 -19.54 15.08 6.50
N TYR A 322 -19.93 14.43 5.39
CA TYR A 322 -19.04 13.54 4.65
C TYR A 322 -17.81 14.29 4.11
N LYS A 323 -18.01 15.51 3.57
CA LYS A 323 -16.93 16.38 3.11
C LYS A 323 -15.94 16.73 4.25
N ARG A 324 -16.42 16.97 5.47
CA ARG A 324 -15.57 17.27 6.65
C ARG A 324 -14.69 16.10 7.09
N LEU A 325 -15.01 14.86 6.69
CA LEU A 325 -14.16 13.70 6.98
C LEU A 325 -12.91 13.66 6.08
N ILE A 326 -12.96 14.32 4.92
CA ILE A 326 -11.94 14.19 3.88
C ILE A 326 -10.70 15.00 4.26
N ALA A 327 -9.68 14.32 4.78
CA ALA A 327 -8.38 14.92 5.10
C ALA A 327 -7.43 14.93 3.90
N ILE A 328 -7.55 13.96 2.99
CA ILE A 328 -6.74 13.90 1.76
C ILE A 328 -7.69 13.94 0.56
N PRO A 329 -8.00 15.14 0.03
CA PRO A 329 -8.93 15.28 -1.08
C PRO A 329 -8.32 14.72 -2.36
N ALA A 330 -9.00 13.75 -2.96
CA ALA A 330 -8.66 13.25 -4.29
C ALA A 330 -9.28 14.14 -5.36
N GLY A 331 -8.53 14.46 -6.42
CA GLY A 331 -9.05 15.23 -7.53
C GLY A 331 -8.15 15.17 -8.75
N LYS A 332 -8.78 15.04 -9.92
CA LYS A 332 -8.14 15.24 -11.23
C LYS A 332 -8.77 16.51 -11.81
N PRO A 333 -8.03 17.63 -11.87
CA PRO A 333 -8.52 18.85 -12.51
C PRO A 333 -8.99 18.58 -13.94
N LYS A 334 -9.97 19.36 -14.41
CA LYS A 334 -10.32 19.36 -15.83
C LYS A 334 -9.14 19.94 -16.62
N GLY A 335 -8.70 19.22 -17.66
CA GLY A 335 -7.53 19.54 -18.46
C GLY A 335 -6.55 18.37 -18.57
N GLY A 336 -5.58 18.50 -19.47
CA GLY A 336 -4.55 17.47 -19.69
C GLY A 336 -3.62 17.27 -18.48
N LEU A 337 -2.63 16.39 -18.66
CA LEU A 337 -1.68 16.02 -17.61
C LEU A 337 -0.95 17.22 -16.97
N GLU A 338 -0.62 18.25 -17.76
CA GLU A 338 -0.01 19.49 -17.25
C GLU A 338 -0.86 20.17 -16.16
N GLU A 339 -2.17 20.27 -16.35
CA GLU A 339 -3.09 20.85 -15.36
C GLU A 339 -3.20 19.97 -14.11
N CYS A 340 -3.19 18.64 -14.32
CA CYS A 340 -3.19 17.67 -13.23
C CYS A 340 -1.93 17.74 -12.35
N LEU A 341 -0.79 18.12 -12.93
CA LEU A 341 0.50 18.23 -12.23
C LEU A 341 0.79 19.64 -11.69
N LYS A 342 -0.07 20.64 -11.96
CA LYS A 342 0.08 21.97 -11.36
C LYS A 342 -0.01 21.91 -9.83
N VAL A 343 0.90 22.64 -9.18
CA VAL A 343 0.99 22.75 -7.73
C VAL A 343 0.30 24.04 -7.29
N ASP A 344 -0.75 23.89 -6.49
CA ASP A 344 -1.38 24.98 -5.75
C ASP A 344 -0.63 25.15 -4.41
N PRO A 345 -0.04 26.32 -4.12
CA PRO A 345 0.71 26.54 -2.88
C PRO A 345 -0.16 26.55 -1.62
N ASP A 346 -1.47 26.79 -1.76
CA ASP A 346 -2.42 26.90 -0.66
C ASP A 346 -3.33 25.67 -0.52
N LYS A 347 -3.17 24.66 -1.40
CA LYS A 347 -4.03 23.48 -1.41
C LYS A 347 -3.27 22.21 -1.77
N ALA A 348 -3.02 21.39 -0.75
CA ALA A 348 -2.53 20.04 -0.91
C ALA A 348 -3.66 19.10 -1.36
N ARG A 349 -3.36 18.23 -2.34
CA ARG A 349 -4.30 17.25 -2.89
C ARG A 349 -3.65 15.90 -3.17
N ARG A 350 -4.48 14.93 -3.53
CA ARG A 350 -4.06 13.65 -4.07
C ARG A 350 -4.46 13.50 -5.53
N LEU A 351 -3.51 13.15 -6.39
CA LEU A 351 -3.74 12.66 -7.76
C LEU A 351 -3.59 11.13 -7.78
N SER A 352 -4.38 10.45 -8.58
CA SER A 352 -4.25 9.01 -8.83
C SER A 352 -3.99 8.77 -10.31
N LEU A 353 -3.02 7.92 -10.64
CA LEU A 353 -2.72 7.47 -12.01
C LEU A 353 -2.63 5.94 -12.03
N SER A 354 -3.07 5.32 -13.12
CA SER A 354 -2.75 3.91 -13.36
C SER A 354 -1.24 3.75 -13.58
N GLU A 355 -0.71 2.54 -13.42
CA GLU A 355 0.70 2.26 -13.72
C GLU A 355 1.10 2.69 -15.14
N GLN A 356 0.21 2.51 -16.13
CA GLN A 356 0.46 2.85 -17.52
C GLN A 356 0.45 4.37 -17.74
N GLN A 357 -0.48 5.07 -17.10
CA GLN A 357 -0.52 6.54 -17.14
C GLN A 357 0.73 7.13 -16.51
N LEU A 358 1.23 6.56 -15.41
CA LEU A 358 2.48 7.00 -14.81
C LEU A 358 3.68 6.72 -15.73
N GLU A 359 3.78 5.54 -16.32
CA GLU A 359 4.86 5.20 -17.25
C GLU A 359 4.96 6.22 -18.38
N ASN A 360 3.85 6.51 -19.05
CA ASN A 360 3.78 7.48 -20.14
C ASN A 360 4.08 8.92 -19.65
N ALA A 361 3.54 9.28 -18.48
CA ALA A 361 3.77 10.59 -17.87
C ALA A 361 5.23 10.79 -17.42
N ALA A 362 5.91 9.73 -16.96
CA ALA A 362 7.29 9.80 -16.52
C ALA A 362 8.26 10.10 -17.67
N GLU A 363 7.98 9.59 -18.86
CA GLU A 363 8.79 9.86 -20.06
C GLU A 363 8.74 11.31 -20.51
N THR A 364 7.59 11.97 -20.33
CA THR A 364 7.30 13.29 -20.89
C THR A 364 7.28 14.42 -19.85
N HIS A 365 6.92 14.14 -18.60
CA HIS A 365 6.63 15.11 -17.53
C HIS A 365 7.31 14.76 -16.20
N GLY A 366 8.41 14.00 -16.23
CA GLY A 366 9.06 13.49 -15.00
C GLY A 366 9.43 14.57 -13.98
N LYS A 367 9.84 15.77 -14.41
CA LYS A 367 10.19 16.89 -13.51
C LYS A 367 8.95 17.48 -12.84
N GLU A 368 7.86 17.61 -13.58
CA GLU A 368 6.58 18.11 -13.14
C GLU A 368 5.98 17.15 -12.10
N ILE A 369 6.12 15.84 -12.32
CA ILE A 369 5.72 14.81 -11.34
C ILE A 369 6.50 14.98 -10.03
N VAL A 370 7.83 15.08 -10.09
CA VAL A 370 8.65 15.28 -8.88
C VAL A 370 8.29 16.58 -8.16
N ARG A 371 8.03 17.66 -8.91
CA ARG A 371 7.59 18.93 -8.32
C ARG A 371 6.21 18.81 -7.67
N PHE A 372 5.31 18.06 -8.28
CA PHE A 372 3.98 17.78 -7.73
C PHE A 372 4.07 17.02 -6.40
N THR A 373 4.87 15.95 -6.36
CA THR A 373 4.99 15.05 -5.20
C THR A 373 5.68 15.67 -3.98
N GLN A 374 6.40 16.79 -4.13
CA GLN A 374 6.97 17.51 -2.99
C GLN A 374 5.90 18.04 -2.00
N ARG A 375 4.71 18.40 -2.50
CA ARG A 375 3.62 18.95 -1.67
C ARG A 375 2.35 18.11 -1.69
N ASN A 376 2.11 17.43 -2.81
CA ASN A 376 0.91 16.64 -3.04
C ASN A 376 1.21 15.15 -2.95
N ILE A 377 0.16 14.34 -2.83
CA ILE A 377 0.29 12.90 -2.84
C ILE A 377 -0.03 12.38 -4.24
N LEU A 378 0.85 11.55 -4.80
CA LEU A 378 0.59 10.75 -5.99
C LEU A 378 0.33 9.30 -5.57
N ARG A 379 -0.86 8.82 -5.94
CA ARG A 379 -1.22 7.40 -5.87
C ARG A 379 -1.07 6.75 -7.23
N VAL A 380 -0.47 5.57 -7.25
CA VAL A 380 -0.29 4.75 -8.44
C VAL A 380 -0.97 3.41 -8.18
N TYR A 381 -1.75 2.90 -9.14
CA TYR A 381 -2.49 1.65 -8.96
C TYR A 381 -2.35 0.71 -10.17
N PRO A 382 -2.50 -0.61 -9.97
CA PRO A 382 -2.44 -1.59 -11.04
C PRO A 382 -3.47 -1.33 -12.15
N LYS A 383 -3.11 -1.56 -13.41
CA LYS A 383 -4.05 -1.46 -14.54
C LYS A 383 -5.10 -2.57 -14.54
N GLY A 384 -6.27 -2.29 -15.11
CA GLY A 384 -7.44 -3.19 -15.10
C GLY A 384 -7.19 -4.57 -15.70
N ILE A 385 -6.30 -4.68 -16.71
CA ILE A 385 -5.97 -5.97 -17.34
C ILE A 385 -5.23 -6.94 -16.41
N ARG A 386 -4.79 -6.52 -15.21
CA ARG A 386 -4.21 -7.39 -14.18
C ARG A 386 -5.28 -8.15 -13.40
N VAL A 387 -6.13 -8.89 -14.12
CA VAL A 387 -7.27 -9.64 -13.55
C VAL A 387 -6.87 -10.68 -12.52
N ASN A 388 -5.66 -11.23 -12.63
CA ASN A 388 -5.09 -12.19 -11.68
C ASN A 388 -4.51 -11.51 -10.42
N SER A 389 -4.74 -10.20 -10.27
CA SER A 389 -4.20 -9.38 -9.19
C SER A 389 -2.67 -9.29 -9.17
N SER A 390 -1.98 -9.54 -10.28
CA SER A 390 -0.52 -9.32 -10.37
C SER A 390 -0.13 -7.88 -10.01
N ASN A 391 1.13 -7.69 -9.62
CA ASN A 391 1.69 -6.39 -9.25
C ASN A 391 2.68 -5.89 -10.31
N TYR A 392 2.82 -4.57 -10.39
CA TYR A 392 3.75 -3.88 -11.28
C TYR A 392 5.07 -3.54 -10.57
N ASN A 393 6.06 -3.07 -11.33
CA ASN A 393 7.33 -2.64 -10.76
C ASN A 393 7.16 -1.29 -10.03
N PRO A 394 7.36 -1.22 -8.71
CA PRO A 394 7.12 0.02 -7.96
C PRO A 394 8.18 1.10 -8.19
N LEU A 395 9.34 0.74 -8.74
CA LEU A 395 10.48 1.64 -8.86
C LEU A 395 10.15 2.88 -9.69
N ILE A 396 9.32 2.76 -10.73
CA ILE A 396 8.90 3.91 -11.56
C ILE A 396 8.18 4.94 -10.71
N GLY A 397 7.27 4.51 -9.83
CA GLY A 397 6.58 5.37 -8.87
C GLY A 397 7.54 6.04 -7.91
N TRP A 398 8.36 5.25 -7.20
CA TRP A 398 9.27 5.78 -6.18
C TRP A 398 10.35 6.71 -6.75
N MET A 399 10.87 6.43 -7.95
CA MET A 399 11.85 7.30 -8.62
C MET A 399 11.28 8.69 -8.96
N HIS A 400 9.96 8.82 -9.07
CA HIS A 400 9.27 10.09 -9.32
C HIS A 400 8.60 10.65 -8.05
N GLY A 401 8.90 10.09 -6.88
CA GLY A 401 8.40 10.57 -5.59
C GLY A 401 6.96 10.17 -5.26
N ALA A 402 6.36 9.21 -5.99
CA ALA A 402 5.01 8.75 -5.69
C ALA A 402 4.96 8.08 -4.31
N GLN A 403 4.13 8.62 -3.42
CA GLN A 403 4.03 8.19 -2.03
C GLN A 403 3.18 6.93 -1.90
N MET A 404 2.07 6.86 -2.64
CA MET A 404 1.09 5.77 -2.54
C MET A 404 1.20 4.82 -3.75
N VAL A 405 2.25 4.01 -3.80
CA VAL A 405 2.40 2.95 -4.82
C VAL A 405 1.62 1.72 -4.35
N ALA A 406 0.42 1.53 -4.88
CA ALA A 406 -0.55 0.54 -4.39
C ALA A 406 -0.31 -0.87 -4.96
N PHE A 407 -0.41 -1.88 -4.10
CA PHE A 407 -0.23 -3.28 -4.47
C PHE A 407 -1.44 -4.15 -4.12
N ASN A 408 -1.72 -5.14 -4.96
CA ASN A 408 -2.62 -6.25 -4.63
C ASN A 408 -1.97 -7.13 -3.56
N MET A 409 -2.45 -7.03 -2.31
CA MET A 409 -1.88 -7.68 -1.13
C MET A 409 -2.26 -9.17 -0.98
N GLN A 410 -3.31 -9.58 -1.69
CA GLN A 410 -3.88 -10.92 -1.71
C GLN A 410 -3.10 -11.89 -2.61
N VAL A 411 -2.19 -11.39 -3.45
CA VAL A 411 -1.29 -12.25 -4.22
C VAL A 411 -0.17 -12.74 -3.32
N CYS A 412 -0.22 -14.03 -2.99
CA CYS A 412 0.97 -14.73 -2.53
C CYS A 412 2.01 -14.63 -3.63
N VAL A 413 3.10 -13.88 -3.39
CA VAL A 413 4.36 -14.10 -4.11
C VAL A 413 4.59 -15.62 -4.01
N PRO A 414 4.72 -16.35 -5.13
CA PRO A 414 4.99 -17.77 -5.05
C PRO A 414 6.21 -17.92 -4.15
N LYS A 415 6.06 -18.65 -3.04
CA LYS A 415 7.21 -19.08 -2.25
C LYS A 415 8.18 -19.66 -3.25
N SER A 416 9.37 -19.07 -3.39
CA SER A 416 10.41 -19.66 -4.21
C SER A 416 10.51 -21.10 -3.75
N LYS A 417 10.31 -22.02 -4.70
CA LYS A 417 10.63 -23.42 -4.47
C LYS A 417 12.14 -23.49 -4.57
N ASP A 418 12.82 -23.03 -3.53
CA ASP A 418 14.24 -23.27 -3.33
C ASP A 418 14.44 -24.56 -2.54
#